data_AF-K3WI74-F1
#
_entry.id   AF-K3WI74-F1
#
_cell.length_a   1.000
_cell.length_b   1.000
_cell.length_c   1.000
_cell.angle_alpha   90.00
_cell.angle_beta   90.00
_cell.angle_gamma   90.00
#
_symmetry.space_group_name_H-M   'P 1'
#
loop_
_entity.id
_entity.type
_entity.pdbx_description
1 polymer ?
#
loop_
_entity_poly.entity_id
_entity_poly.type
_entity_poly.pdbx_seq_one_letter_code
_entity_poly.pdbx_strand_id
1 'polypeptide(L)'
;MNVVTRSELSADGAPLLRTGGDQEEFLMASFARVEIHMSSSDESDALPLNRTTGALFVTTKRVVWIGDRNAAARVGYGWETSLITLHAISRDTSAFPKPCLYCQIDAEDISEVRFVPFDPKQLQELFDEFSKSAELNPDEDEDDGDGGDDGWIYDEDEVHNGARAAEIAAHLDSVLQISPALLERQPESGQFDDADEDLL
;
A
#
# COMPACT_ATOMS: atom_id res chain seq x y z
N MET A 1 -0.07 11.34 15.69
CA MET A 1 -1.44 11.84 15.42
C MET A 1 -1.58 13.31 15.75
N ASN A 2 -2.30 14.12 14.95
CA ASN A 2 -2.58 15.53 15.27
C ASN A 2 -3.92 15.67 16.02
N VAL A 3 -3.92 16.41 17.12
CA VAL A 3 -5.11 16.66 17.94
C VAL A 3 -5.84 17.89 17.41
N VAL A 4 -7.11 17.72 17.05
CA VAL A 4 -7.96 18.83 16.58
C VAL A 4 -8.66 19.48 17.77
N THR A 5 -8.57 20.80 17.86
CA THR A 5 -9.20 21.62 18.89
C THR A 5 -10.35 22.47 18.32
N ARG A 6 -11.19 23.04 19.18
CA ARG A 6 -12.31 23.90 18.73
C ARG A 6 -11.85 25.14 17.96
N SER A 7 -10.66 25.67 18.24
CA SER A 7 -10.10 26.82 17.52
C SER A 7 -9.77 26.51 16.06
N GLU A 8 -9.62 25.23 15.72
CA GLU A 8 -9.33 24.75 14.38
C GLU A 8 -10.60 24.36 13.61
N LEU A 9 -11.77 24.75 14.11
CA LEU A 9 -13.05 24.51 13.45
C LEU A 9 -13.67 25.80 12.93
N SER A 10 -14.33 25.71 11.78
CA SER A 10 -15.20 26.77 11.26
C SER A 10 -16.50 26.88 12.07
N ALA A 11 -17.31 27.90 11.78
CA ALA A 11 -18.63 28.07 12.41
C ALA A 11 -19.58 26.87 12.19
N ASP A 12 -19.47 26.21 11.04
CA ASP A 12 -20.23 25.00 10.70
C ASP A 12 -19.61 23.72 11.31
N GLY A 13 -18.43 23.86 11.91
CA GLY A 13 -17.65 22.82 12.55
C GLY A 13 -16.94 21.87 11.58
N ALA A 14 -16.71 22.33 10.34
CA ALA A 14 -15.72 21.74 9.46
C ALA A 14 -14.31 22.15 9.93
N PRO A 15 -13.25 21.40 9.61
CA PRO A 15 -11.89 21.81 9.93
C PRO A 15 -11.52 23.10 9.17
N LEU A 16 -10.76 23.98 9.82
CA LEU A 16 -10.12 25.11 9.15
C LEU A 16 -9.01 24.59 8.24
N LEU A 17 -9.11 24.93 6.96
CA LEU A 17 -8.13 24.55 5.95
C LEU A 17 -6.90 25.46 6.03
N ARG A 18 -5.71 24.89 5.85
CA ARG A 18 -4.47 25.63 5.65
C ARG A 18 -4.56 26.42 4.34
N THR A 19 -4.22 27.71 4.38
CA THR A 19 -4.28 28.61 3.22
C THR A 19 -2.92 29.27 3.01
N GLY A 20 -2.50 29.37 1.74
CA GLY A 20 -1.25 30.00 1.33
C GLY A 20 0.02 29.16 1.51
N GLY A 21 0.93 29.27 0.53
CA GLY A 21 2.22 28.57 0.50
C GLY A 21 2.12 27.11 0.08
N ASP A 22 3.21 26.36 0.26
CA ASP A 22 3.34 24.97 -0.21
C ASP A 22 2.50 23.97 0.60
N GLN A 23 1.94 24.41 1.73
CA GLN A 23 1.12 23.62 2.65
C GLN A 23 -0.37 23.96 2.53
N GLU A 24 -0.76 24.68 1.46
CA GLU A 24 -2.16 24.94 1.14
C GLU A 24 -2.91 23.62 0.91
N GLU A 25 -4.13 23.55 1.45
CA GLU A 25 -4.97 22.36 1.31
C GLU A 25 -6.40 22.72 0.88
N PHE A 26 -7.02 21.81 0.14
CA PHE A 26 -8.39 21.93 -0.32
C PHE A 26 -9.22 20.76 0.21
N LEU A 27 -10.47 21.04 0.60
CA LEU A 27 -11.42 19.99 0.97
C LEU A 27 -11.84 19.22 -0.29
N MET A 28 -11.69 17.90 -0.26
CA MET A 28 -12.10 17.00 -1.35
C MET A 28 -13.49 16.43 -1.08
N ALA A 29 -13.68 15.88 0.13
CA ALA A 29 -14.93 15.24 0.52
C ALA A 29 -15.20 15.33 2.02
N SER A 30 -16.47 15.18 2.40
CA SER A 30 -16.91 15.10 3.80
C SER A 30 -17.97 14.03 3.99
N PHE A 31 -17.80 13.22 5.03
CA PHE A 31 -18.68 12.09 5.36
C PHE A 31 -19.24 12.28 6.77
N ALA A 32 -20.56 12.35 6.89
CA ALA A 32 -21.22 12.44 8.18
C ALA A 32 -21.42 11.05 8.79
N ARG A 33 -21.46 10.99 10.13
CA ARG A 33 -21.76 9.77 10.89
C ARG A 33 -20.77 8.63 10.62
N VAL A 34 -19.48 8.95 10.67
CA VAL A 34 -18.40 7.97 10.60
C VAL A 34 -17.92 7.67 12.02
N GLU A 35 -17.99 6.39 12.42
CA GLU A 35 -17.43 5.91 13.69
C GLU A 35 -15.94 5.60 13.51
N ILE A 36 -15.12 6.04 14.47
CA ILE A 36 -13.67 5.84 14.43
C ILE A 36 -13.25 4.76 15.43
N HIS A 37 -12.38 3.86 15.00
CA HIS A 37 -11.68 2.92 15.88
C HIS A 37 -10.19 3.10 15.70
N MET A 38 -9.47 3.29 16.79
CA MET A 38 -8.01 3.46 16.78
C MET A 38 -7.38 2.41 17.68
N SER A 39 -6.26 1.84 17.25
CA SER A 39 -5.36 0.99 18.02
C SER A 39 -4.03 1.69 18.20
N SER A 40 -3.53 1.70 19.43
CA SER A 40 -2.16 2.10 19.75
C SER A 40 -1.31 0.86 19.97
N SER A 41 -0.02 0.96 19.71
CA SER A 41 0.98 -0.05 20.08
C SER A 41 1.12 -0.19 21.60
N ASP A 42 0.78 0.86 22.36
CA ASP A 42 0.72 0.84 23.82
C ASP A 42 -0.74 0.79 24.30
N GLU A 43 -1.18 -0.37 24.78
CA GLU A 43 -2.55 -0.58 25.25
C GLU A 43 -2.89 0.21 26.52
N SER A 44 -1.90 0.84 27.18
CA SER A 44 -2.12 1.66 28.37
C SER A 44 -2.60 3.08 28.06
N ASP A 45 -2.45 3.53 26.80
CA ASP A 45 -2.87 4.85 26.38
C ASP A 45 -4.39 4.91 26.15
N ALA A 46 -5.07 5.60 27.06
CA ALA A 46 -6.47 5.94 26.87
C ALA A 46 -6.58 6.92 25.68
N LEU A 47 -7.25 6.49 24.60
CA LEU A 47 -7.55 7.31 23.44
C LEU A 47 -8.95 7.96 23.58
N PRO A 48 -9.04 9.26 23.92
CA PRO A 48 -10.33 9.94 24.01
C PRO A 48 -11.07 9.87 22.67
N LEU A 49 -12.40 9.87 22.66
CA LEU A 49 -13.21 9.82 21.43
C LEU A 49 -13.04 8.55 20.57
N ASN A 50 -12.20 7.58 20.97
CA ASN A 50 -12.14 6.28 20.31
C ASN A 50 -13.51 5.59 20.41
N ARG A 51 -13.95 4.92 19.35
CA ARG A 51 -15.25 4.25 19.24
C ARG A 51 -16.44 5.21 19.36
N THR A 52 -16.26 6.45 18.94
CA THR A 52 -17.35 7.43 18.87
C THR A 52 -17.64 7.80 17.41
N THR A 53 -18.81 8.40 17.19
CA THR A 53 -19.28 8.78 15.85
C THR A 53 -19.08 10.27 15.63
N GLY A 54 -18.62 10.63 14.44
CA GLY A 54 -18.29 12.00 14.06
C GLY A 54 -18.47 12.26 12.58
N ALA A 55 -17.85 13.33 12.10
CA ALA A 55 -17.72 13.67 10.69
C ALA A 55 -16.26 13.52 10.26
N LEU A 56 -16.05 12.90 9.11
CA LEU A 56 -14.74 12.69 8.50
C LEU A 56 -14.59 13.63 7.31
N PHE A 57 -13.44 14.29 7.20
CA PHE A 57 -13.11 15.23 6.15
C PHE A 57 -11.82 14.76 5.49
N VAL A 58 -11.83 14.67 4.17
CA VAL A 58 -10.66 14.31 3.37
C VAL A 58 -10.23 15.57 2.63
N THR A 59 -8.99 16.00 2.84
CA THR A 59 -8.38 17.12 2.12
C THR A 59 -7.29 16.62 1.19
N THR A 60 -6.74 17.53 0.39
CA THR A 60 -5.60 17.24 -0.48
C THR A 60 -4.31 16.94 0.26
N LYS A 61 -4.22 17.19 1.57
CA LYS A 61 -3.00 17.01 2.38
C LYS A 61 -3.18 16.11 3.60
N ARG A 62 -4.40 16.05 4.15
CA ARG A 62 -4.68 15.33 5.40
C ARG A 62 -6.10 14.80 5.46
N VAL A 63 -6.28 13.85 6.35
CA VAL A 63 -7.59 13.32 6.76
C VAL A 63 -7.88 13.80 8.17
N VAL A 64 -9.06 14.39 8.38
CA VAL A 64 -9.47 14.96 9.67
C VAL A 64 -10.80 14.38 10.10
N TRP A 65 -10.83 13.73 11.27
CA TRP A 65 -12.04 13.22 11.89
C TRP A 65 -12.43 14.08 13.11
N ILE A 66 -13.69 14.52 13.18
CA ILE A 66 -14.21 15.38 14.24
C ILE A 66 -15.41 14.69 14.90
N GLY A 67 -15.29 14.42 16.20
CA GLY A 67 -16.31 13.78 17.02
C GLY A 67 -17.37 14.74 17.56
N ASP A 68 -18.20 14.24 18.49
CA ASP A 68 -19.23 15.03 19.13
C ASP A 68 -18.64 16.22 19.92
N ARG A 69 -19.22 17.38 19.67
CA ARG A 69 -18.65 18.71 19.92
C ARG A 69 -18.97 19.22 21.32
N ASN A 70 -19.47 18.38 22.23
CA ASN A 70 -20.16 18.83 23.45
C ASN A 70 -19.28 18.97 24.71
N ALA A 71 -18.17 19.72 24.61
CA ALA A 71 -17.37 20.29 25.72
C ALA A 71 -16.02 19.65 26.09
N ALA A 72 -15.34 18.96 25.16
CA ALA A 72 -13.97 18.52 25.36
C ALA A 72 -12.93 19.54 24.81
N ALA A 73 -11.75 19.60 25.44
CA ALA A 73 -10.59 20.38 24.96
C ALA A 73 -10.09 19.89 23.59
N ARG A 74 -10.31 18.61 23.30
CA ARG A 74 -10.07 17.92 22.03
C ARG A 74 -11.41 17.58 21.40
N VAL A 75 -11.57 17.87 20.11
CA VAL A 75 -12.80 17.60 19.35
C VAL A 75 -12.58 16.58 18.23
N GLY A 76 -11.35 16.22 17.93
CA GLY A 76 -11.05 15.29 16.85
C GLY A 76 -9.57 14.97 16.71
N TYR A 77 -9.27 14.31 15.59
CA TYR A 77 -7.96 13.82 15.20
C TYR A 77 -7.70 14.09 13.73
N GLY A 78 -6.45 14.31 13.38
CA GLY A 78 -6.01 14.44 11.99
C GLY A 78 -4.70 13.72 11.74
N TRP A 79 -4.54 13.26 10.51
CA TRP A 79 -3.33 12.61 10.00
C TRP A 79 -3.00 13.21 8.65
N GLU A 80 -1.74 13.58 8.43
CA GLU A 80 -1.27 13.90 7.08
C GLU A 80 -1.41 12.65 6.22
N THR A 81 -1.77 12.83 4.95
CA THR A 81 -1.99 11.70 4.05
C THR A 81 -0.71 10.89 3.85
N SER A 82 0.47 11.52 3.90
CA SER A 82 1.77 10.84 3.85
C SER A 82 2.04 9.91 5.03
N LEU A 83 1.34 10.07 6.17
CA LEU A 83 1.45 9.14 7.31
C LEU A 83 0.55 7.91 7.14
N ILE A 84 -0.36 7.91 6.16
CA ILE A 84 -1.25 6.78 5.89
C ILE A 84 -0.52 5.85 4.92
N THR A 85 0.21 4.88 5.46
CA THR A 85 1.00 3.92 4.66
C THR A 85 0.12 3.10 3.72
N LEU A 86 -1.08 2.72 4.16
CA LEU A 86 -2.06 2.06 3.30
C LEU A 86 -3.48 2.28 3.80
N HIS A 87 -4.44 2.27 2.86
CA HIS A 87 -5.86 2.18 3.15
C HIS A 87 -6.52 1.07 2.32
N ALA A 88 -7.46 0.34 2.94
CA ALA A 88 -8.16 -0.76 2.30
C ALA A 88 -9.60 -0.90 2.80
N ILE A 89 -10.49 -1.33 1.91
CA ILE A 89 -11.86 -1.70 2.30
C ILE A 89 -11.83 -3.08 2.98
N SER A 90 -12.20 -3.13 4.26
CA SER A 90 -12.38 -4.38 4.99
C SER A 90 -13.86 -4.68 5.18
N ARG A 91 -14.29 -5.88 4.76
CA ARG A 91 -15.67 -6.39 4.91
C ARG A 91 -15.72 -7.70 5.70
N ASP A 92 -14.57 -8.17 6.17
CA ASP A 92 -14.47 -9.42 6.90
C ASP A 92 -14.97 -9.25 8.34
N THR A 93 -16.16 -9.80 8.59
CA THR A 93 -16.80 -9.74 9.90
C THR A 93 -16.10 -10.57 10.97
N SER A 94 -15.22 -11.50 10.58
CA SER A 94 -14.42 -12.28 11.52
C SER A 94 -13.26 -11.46 12.10
N ALA A 95 -12.66 -10.59 11.30
CA ALA A 95 -11.61 -9.66 11.71
C ALA A 95 -12.17 -8.38 12.35
N PHE A 96 -13.35 -7.92 11.91
CA PHE A 96 -14.01 -6.73 12.47
C PHE A 96 -15.53 -6.75 12.27
N PRO A 97 -16.35 -6.51 13.30
CA PRO A 97 -17.81 -6.72 13.20
C PRO A 97 -18.56 -5.88 12.15
N LYS A 98 -17.98 -4.78 11.66
CA LYS A 98 -18.63 -3.82 10.76
C LYS A 98 -17.76 -3.59 9.51
N PRO A 99 -18.31 -3.46 8.30
CA PRO A 99 -17.53 -3.04 7.14
C PRO A 99 -16.90 -1.65 7.37
N CYS A 100 -15.61 -1.50 7.09
CA CYS A 100 -14.87 -0.29 7.38
C CYS A 100 -13.76 -0.02 6.37
N LEU A 101 -13.29 1.23 6.33
CA LEU A 101 -12.01 1.56 5.72
C LEU A 101 -10.93 1.35 6.79
N TYR A 102 -10.05 0.40 6.57
CA TYR A 102 -8.87 0.15 7.39
C TYR A 102 -7.73 1.02 6.88
N CYS A 103 -7.01 1.65 7.80
CA CYS A 103 -5.83 2.46 7.53
C CYS A 103 -4.70 2.01 8.46
N GLN A 104 -3.53 1.74 7.89
CA GLN A 104 -2.29 1.62 8.66
C GLN A 104 -1.62 2.98 8.70
N ILE A 105 -1.19 3.40 9.88
CA ILE A 105 -0.59 4.71 10.11
C ILE A 105 0.87 4.51 10.53
N ASP A 106 1.78 5.22 9.88
CA ASP A 106 3.17 5.33 10.32
C ASP A 106 3.29 6.46 11.34
N ALA A 107 2.91 6.18 12.59
CA ALA A 107 3.05 7.10 13.71
C ALA A 107 3.37 6.36 15.00
N GLU A 108 4.16 6.99 15.87
CA GLU A 108 4.59 6.38 17.14
C GLU A 108 3.42 6.10 18.10
N ASP A 109 2.34 6.89 18.01
CA ASP A 109 1.23 6.90 18.97
C ASP A 109 0.02 6.06 18.53
N ILE A 110 -0.18 5.87 17.23
CA ILE A 110 -1.30 5.12 16.66
C ILE A 110 -0.79 4.35 15.46
N SER A 111 -0.96 3.03 15.47
CA SER A 111 -0.54 2.14 14.38
C SER A 111 -1.65 1.84 13.39
N GLU A 112 -2.92 1.81 13.83
CA GLU A 112 -4.04 1.53 12.95
C GLU A 112 -5.28 2.38 13.28
N VAL A 113 -6.02 2.73 12.22
CA VAL A 113 -7.28 3.45 12.32
C VAL A 113 -8.31 2.77 11.41
N ARG A 114 -9.55 2.67 11.87
CA ARG A 114 -10.68 2.19 11.08
C ARG A 114 -11.79 3.22 11.07
N PHE A 115 -12.25 3.56 9.88
CA PHE A 115 -13.39 4.45 9.67
C PHE A 115 -14.60 3.62 9.24
N VAL A 116 -15.65 3.67 10.05
CA VAL A 116 -16.88 2.89 9.85
C VAL A 116 -17.99 3.86 9.46
N PRO A 117 -18.32 3.99 8.16
CA PRO A 117 -19.45 4.81 7.75
C PRO A 117 -20.76 4.17 8.19
N PHE A 118 -21.75 5.00 8.56
CA PHE A 118 -23.09 4.51 8.92
C PHE A 118 -23.81 3.84 7.74
N ASP A 119 -23.60 4.34 6.51
CA ASP A 119 -24.09 3.72 5.29
C ASP A 119 -22.94 2.97 4.59
N PRO A 120 -23.00 1.64 4.43
CA PRO A 120 -21.95 0.87 3.76
C PRO A 120 -21.74 1.27 2.29
N LYS A 121 -22.71 1.95 1.66
CA LYS A 121 -22.55 2.46 0.29
C LYS A 121 -21.50 3.57 0.19
N GLN A 122 -21.30 4.33 1.27
CA GLN A 122 -20.29 5.38 1.34
C GLN A 122 -18.87 4.83 1.43
N LEU A 123 -18.71 3.52 1.70
CA LEU A 123 -17.39 2.93 1.89
C LEU A 123 -16.53 2.95 0.63
N GLN A 124 -17.16 2.78 -0.55
CA GLN A 124 -16.45 2.89 -1.83
C GLN A 124 -16.03 4.33 -2.10
N GLU A 125 -16.94 5.28 -1.90
CA GLU A 125 -16.65 6.71 -2.05
C GLU A 125 -15.54 7.15 -1.10
N LEU A 126 -15.57 6.70 0.15
CA LEU A 126 -14.52 6.98 1.12
C LEU A 126 -13.15 6.47 0.67
N PHE A 127 -13.10 5.24 0.15
CA PHE A 127 -11.88 4.67 -0.42
C PHE A 127 -11.37 5.48 -1.62
N ASP A 128 -12.26 5.84 -2.54
CA ASP A 128 -11.90 6.60 -3.75
C ASP A 128 -11.33 7.97 -3.38
N GLU A 129 -11.91 8.65 -2.38
CA GLU A 129 -11.41 9.96 -1.92
C GLU A 129 -10.07 9.86 -1.18
N PHE A 130 -9.84 8.80 -0.39
CA PHE A 130 -8.53 8.54 0.21
C PHE A 130 -7.47 8.26 -0.86
N SER A 131 -7.81 7.46 -1.87
CA SER A 131 -6.91 7.15 -2.99
C SER A 131 -6.53 8.42 -3.76
N LYS A 132 -7.51 9.27 -4.10
CA LYS A 132 -7.23 10.55 -4.75
C LYS A 132 -6.39 11.49 -3.88
N SER A 133 -6.61 11.48 -2.56
CA SER A 133 -5.77 12.25 -1.63
C SER A 133 -4.34 11.73 -1.65
N ALA A 134 -4.13 10.41 -1.62
CA ALA A 134 -2.81 9.79 -1.68
C ALA A 134 -2.07 10.11 -2.99
N GLU A 135 -2.77 10.11 -4.13
CA GLU A 135 -2.20 10.52 -5.43
C GLU A 135 -1.63 11.95 -5.44
N LEU A 136 -2.11 12.83 -4.55
CA LEU A 136 -1.63 14.21 -4.42
C LEU A 136 -0.48 14.38 -3.42
N ASN A 137 -0.08 13.29 -2.75
CA ASN A 137 0.98 13.28 -1.75
C ASN A 137 1.95 12.10 -2.02
N PRO A 138 2.68 12.11 -3.15
CA PRO A 138 3.78 11.16 -3.34
C PRO A 138 4.85 11.39 -2.27
N ASP A 139 5.56 10.33 -1.90
CA ASP A 139 6.67 10.43 -0.97
C ASP A 139 7.78 11.32 -1.57
N GLU A 140 8.42 12.14 -0.75
CA GLU A 140 9.40 13.14 -1.21
C GLU A 140 10.70 12.53 -1.75
N ASP A 141 10.87 11.20 -1.66
CA ASP A 141 12.06 10.48 -2.09
C ASP A 141 11.71 9.22 -2.92
N GLU A 142 11.31 9.44 -4.16
CA GLU A 142 11.99 8.78 -5.27
C GLU A 142 12.54 9.90 -6.16
N ASP A 143 13.59 10.58 -5.67
CA ASP A 143 14.67 10.99 -6.58
C ASP A 143 15.16 9.68 -7.19
N ASP A 144 14.50 9.23 -8.27
CA ASP A 144 15.10 8.42 -9.31
C ASP A 144 16.34 9.19 -9.70
N GLY A 145 17.43 8.95 -8.99
CA GLY A 145 18.66 9.70 -9.14
C GLY A 145 19.07 9.65 -10.59
N ASP A 146 18.75 10.71 -11.33
CA ASP A 146 19.27 11.01 -12.65
C ASP A 146 20.75 11.33 -12.46
N GLY A 147 21.51 10.26 -12.26
CA GLY A 147 22.86 10.33 -11.76
C GLY A 147 23.62 9.00 -11.68
N GLY A 148 23.05 7.85 -12.07
CA GLY A 148 23.84 6.61 -12.09
C GLY A 148 23.16 5.35 -12.63
N ASP A 149 23.14 5.20 -13.96
CA ASP A 149 23.43 3.92 -14.64
C ASP A 149 22.63 2.65 -14.25
N ASP A 150 21.30 2.64 -14.40
CA ASP A 150 20.52 1.39 -14.22
C ASP A 150 19.37 1.18 -15.23
N GLY A 151 19.43 1.82 -16.40
CA GLY A 151 18.40 1.64 -17.42
C GLY A 151 18.53 0.40 -18.32
N TRP A 152 19.76 -0.05 -18.64
CA TRP A 152 20.05 -1.24 -19.47
C TRP A 152 21.48 -1.70 -19.17
N ILE A 153 21.66 -2.85 -18.49
CA ILE A 153 22.97 -3.52 -18.47
C ILE A 153 23.18 -4.10 -19.88
N TYR A 154 23.81 -3.33 -20.75
CA TYR A 154 24.35 -3.83 -22.00
C TYR A 154 25.75 -4.38 -21.70
N ASP A 155 25.81 -5.60 -21.15
CA ASP A 155 27.09 -6.29 -20.96
C ASP A 155 27.59 -6.77 -22.32
N GLU A 156 28.50 -5.99 -22.93
CA GLU A 156 29.13 -6.30 -24.21
C GLU A 156 29.80 -7.68 -24.19
N ASP A 157 30.31 -8.10 -23.03
CA ASP A 157 30.93 -9.41 -22.86
C ASP A 157 29.88 -10.53 -22.86
N GLU A 158 28.69 -10.31 -22.29
CA GLU A 158 27.60 -11.29 -22.30
C GLU A 158 27.08 -11.53 -23.73
N VAL A 159 26.84 -10.47 -24.50
CA VAL A 159 26.40 -10.60 -25.91
C VAL A 159 27.47 -11.22 -26.81
N HIS A 160 28.76 -10.89 -26.60
CA HIS A 160 29.85 -11.53 -27.36
C HIS A 160 30.00 -13.01 -27.00
N ASN A 161 29.88 -13.36 -25.72
CA ASN A 161 29.97 -14.74 -25.25
C ASN A 161 28.79 -15.59 -25.76
N GLY A 162 27.58 -15.03 -25.77
CA GLY A 162 26.39 -15.68 -26.34
C GLY A 162 26.56 -15.98 -27.84
N ALA A 163 27.10 -15.03 -28.62
CA ALA A 163 27.35 -15.23 -30.05
C ALA A 163 28.38 -16.36 -30.30
N ARG A 164 29.47 -16.38 -29.53
CA ARG A 164 30.52 -17.41 -29.65
C ARG A 164 30.00 -18.80 -29.24
N ALA A 165 29.15 -18.87 -28.21
CA ALA A 165 28.51 -20.11 -27.79
C ALA A 165 27.57 -20.67 -28.88
N ALA A 166 26.81 -19.79 -29.56
CA ALA A 166 25.93 -20.18 -30.66
C ALA A 166 26.71 -20.70 -31.88
N GLU A 167 27.84 -20.08 -32.23
CA GLU A 167 28.72 -20.59 -33.30
C GLU A 167 29.29 -21.97 -32.98
N ILE A 168 29.73 -22.18 -31.73
CA ILE A 168 30.23 -23.47 -31.26
C ILE A 168 29.13 -24.54 -31.33
N ALA A 169 27.91 -24.21 -30.91
CA ALA A 169 26.77 -25.13 -30.98
C ALA A 169 26.42 -25.52 -32.42
N ALA A 170 26.38 -24.55 -33.34
CA ALA A 170 26.13 -24.81 -34.76
C ALA A 170 27.23 -25.67 -35.41
N HIS A 171 28.49 -25.44 -35.03
CA HIS A 171 29.59 -26.25 -35.50
C HIS A 171 29.50 -27.69 -34.98
N LEU A 172 29.17 -27.87 -33.70
CA LEU A 172 28.99 -29.19 -33.09
C LEU A 172 27.85 -29.97 -33.76
N ASP A 173 26.71 -29.34 -34.00
CA ASP A 173 25.57 -29.97 -34.69
C ASP A 173 25.94 -30.41 -36.12
N SER A 174 26.74 -29.62 -36.83
CA SER A 174 27.23 -29.96 -38.17
C SER A 174 28.25 -31.11 -38.19
N VAL A 175 29.01 -31.31 -37.11
CA VAL A 175 30.09 -32.31 -37.04
C VAL A 175 29.59 -33.64 -36.45
N LEU A 176 28.56 -33.61 -35.61
CA LEU A 176 27.96 -34.79 -35.01
C LEU A 176 27.18 -35.61 -36.04
N GLN A 177 27.86 -36.59 -36.65
CA GLN A 177 27.21 -37.60 -37.48
C GLN A 177 26.58 -38.67 -36.60
N ILE A 178 25.27 -38.56 -36.35
CA ILE A 178 24.51 -39.60 -35.67
C ILE A 178 24.38 -40.79 -36.62
N SER A 179 24.84 -41.96 -36.18
CA SER A 179 24.70 -43.20 -36.95
C SER A 179 23.20 -43.57 -37.07
N PRO A 180 22.69 -44.02 -38.23
CA PRO A 180 21.26 -44.34 -38.40
C PRO A 180 20.73 -45.37 -37.39
N ALA A 181 21.59 -46.29 -36.94
CA ALA A 181 21.26 -47.29 -35.91
C ALA A 181 20.93 -46.69 -34.53
N LEU A 182 21.29 -45.43 -34.27
CA LEU A 182 21.02 -44.71 -33.03
C LEU A 182 19.72 -43.89 -33.10
N LEU A 183 19.26 -43.50 -34.30
CA LEU A 183 17.95 -42.86 -34.51
C LEU A 183 16.79 -43.88 -34.53
N GLU A 184 17.06 -45.12 -34.91
CA GLU A 184 16.05 -46.20 -34.96
C GLU A 184 15.87 -46.93 -33.62
N ARG A 185 16.74 -46.68 -32.63
CA ARG A 185 16.51 -47.18 -31.27
C ARG A 185 15.37 -46.40 -30.64
N GLN A 186 14.21 -47.05 -30.46
CA GLN A 186 13.18 -46.55 -29.56
C GLN A 186 13.82 -46.31 -28.18
N PRO A 187 13.47 -45.21 -27.48
CA PRO A 187 13.84 -45.07 -26.08
C PRO A 187 13.28 -46.28 -25.34
N GLU A 188 14.16 -47.16 -24.85
CA GLU A 188 13.71 -48.30 -24.07
C GLU A 188 13.15 -47.76 -22.76
N SER A 189 11.86 -48.03 -22.53
CA SER A 189 11.17 -47.71 -21.28
C SER A 189 11.93 -48.35 -20.12
N GLY A 190 12.57 -47.53 -19.27
CA GLY A 190 13.24 -47.99 -18.05
C GLY A 190 14.73 -47.61 -17.92
N GLN A 191 15.32 -46.86 -18.87
CA GLN A 191 16.74 -46.46 -18.79
C GLN A 191 17.08 -45.49 -17.63
N PHE A 192 16.07 -44.97 -16.92
CA PHE A 192 16.25 -44.07 -15.77
C PHE A 192 15.66 -44.67 -14.46
N ASP A 193 15.34 -45.97 -14.45
CA ASP A 193 14.60 -46.62 -13.36
C ASP A 193 15.51 -47.40 -12.39
N ASP A 194 16.83 -47.30 -12.52
CA ASP A 194 17.83 -48.03 -11.70
C ASP A 194 18.67 -47.12 -10.78
N ALA A 195 18.26 -45.87 -10.57
CA ALA A 195 18.79 -45.08 -9.46
C ALA A 195 18.08 -45.50 -8.17
N ASP A 196 18.56 -46.58 -7.54
CA ASP A 196 18.19 -46.94 -6.17
C ASP A 196 18.60 -45.78 -5.24
N GLU A 197 17.63 -44.97 -4.79
CA GLU A 197 17.80 -43.89 -3.80
C GLU A 197 18.06 -44.40 -2.37
N ASP A 198 18.78 -45.50 -2.20
CA ASP A 198 19.12 -46.06 -0.88
C ASP A 198 20.64 -46.23 -0.76
N LEU A 199 21.33 -45.13 -0.43
CA LEU A 199 22.50 -45.15 0.45
C LEU A 199 22.78 -43.75 1.00
N LEU A 200 22.53 -43.63 2.31
CA LEU A 200 22.98 -42.60 3.24
C LEU A 200 24.44 -42.19 3.05
#